data_AF-A0A950HD40-F1
#
_entry.id   AF-A0A950HD40-F1
#
_cell.length_a   1.000
_cell.length_b   1.000
_cell.length_c   1.000
_cell.angle_alpha   90.00
_cell.angle_beta   90.00
_cell.angle_gamma   90.00
#
_symmetry.space_group_name_H-M   'P 1'
#
loop_
_entity.id
_entity.type
_entity.pdbx_description
1 polymer ?
#
loop_
_entity_poly.entity_id
_entity_poly.type
_entity_poly.pdbx_seq_one_letter_code
_entity_poly.pdbx_strand_id
1 'polypeptide(L)' 'MHVPRGFANLVLEKQSDEIILDPHVTGECVIILNEAAATALFDVLGEWLG' A
#
# COMPACT_ATOMS: atom_id res chain seq x y z
N MET A 1 17.35 6.42 -19.91
CA MET A 1 16.39 5.32 -19.71
C MET A 1 16.16 5.21 -18.20
N HIS A 2 15.00 5.60 -17.71
CA HIS A 2 14.64 5.41 -16.29
C HIS A 2 14.13 3.98 -16.18
N VAL A 3 14.96 3.06 -15.67
CA VAL A 3 14.52 1.70 -15.38
C VAL A 3 13.62 1.82 -14.14
N PRO A 4 12.31 1.47 -14.22
CA PRO A 4 11.48 1.42 -13.02
C PRO A 4 12.17 0.49 -12.02
N ARG A 5 12.37 0.95 -10.78
CA ARG A 5 13.00 0.15 -9.73
C ARG A 5 12.04 -0.96 -9.29
N GLY A 6 11.92 -2.00 -10.11
CA GLY A 6 11.11 -3.19 -9.85
C GLY A 6 9.60 -2.94 -9.93
N PHE A 7 8.86 -4.00 -10.23
CA PHE A 7 7.45 -4.10 -9.89
C PHE A 7 7.35 -5.09 -8.73
N ALA A 8 6.55 -4.78 -7.71
CA ALA A 8 6.23 -5.71 -6.64
C ALA A 8 4.72 -5.87 -6.60
N ASN A 9 4.24 -7.10 -6.55
CA ASN A 9 2.82 -7.35 -6.29
C ASN A 9 2.55 -6.96 -4.83
N LEU A 10 1.59 -6.08 -4.63
CA LEU A 10 1.08 -5.73 -3.31
C LEU A 10 -0.18 -6.54 -3.06
N VAL A 11 -0.19 -7.34 -2.00
CA VAL A 11 -1.40 -7.99 -1.50
C VAL A 11 -2.09 -7.00 -0.57
N LEU A 12 -3.37 -6.76 -0.82
CA LEU A 12 -4.22 -5.93 0.04
C LEU A 12 -5.25 -6.83 0.72
N GLU A 13 -5.29 -6.79 2.05
CA GLU A 13 -6.29 -7.50 2.85
C GLU A 13 -7.01 -6.52 3.78
N LYS A 14 -8.34 -6.65 3.89
CA LYS A 14 -9.14 -5.93 4.88
C LYS A 14 -9.44 -6.87 6.04
N GLN A 15 -8.91 -6.55 7.22
CA GLN A 15 -9.20 -7.29 8.45
C GLN A 15 -9.90 -6.35 9.44
N SER A 16 -11.20 -6.57 9.66
CA SER A 16 -12.03 -5.71 10.51
C SER A 16 -11.90 -4.22 10.13
N ASP A 17 -11.21 -3.43 10.95
CA ASP A 17 -11.03 -1.97 10.84
C ASP A 17 -9.63 -1.57 10.31
N GLU A 18 -8.85 -2.57 9.86
CA GLU A 18 -7.49 -2.38 9.36
C GLU A 18 -7.37 -2.80 7.88
N ILE A 19 -6.48 -2.11 7.17
CA ILE A 19 -5.99 -2.49 5.86
C ILE A 19 -4.54 -2.91 5.99
N ILE A 20 -4.27 -4.14 5.57
CA ILE A 20 -2.92 -4.72 5.54
C ILE A 20 -2.41 -4.64 4.11
N LEU A 21 -1.28 -3.97 3.95
CA LEU A 21 -0.53 -3.89 2.70
C LEU A 21 0.71 -4.78 2.86
N ASP A 22 0.67 -5.95 2.22
CA ASP A 22 1.76 -6.93 2.27
C ASP A 22 2.40 -7.09 0.88
N PRO A 23 3.60 -6.52 0.65
CA PRO A 23 4.36 -6.67 -0.57
C PRO A 23 5.06 -8.03 -0.58
N HIS A 24 4.34 -9.15 -0.54
CA HIS A 24 5.02 -10.43 -0.44
C HIS A 24 5.50 -10.99 -1.78
N VAL A 25 6.82 -10.86 -1.98
CA VAL A 25 7.71 -11.94 -2.43
C VAL A 25 8.80 -12.24 -1.35
N THR A 26 9.04 -11.38 -0.34
CA THR A 26 10.13 -11.57 0.65
C THR A 26 9.78 -11.40 2.13
N GLY A 27 8.63 -10.84 2.52
CA GLY A 27 8.21 -10.71 3.93
C GLY A 27 8.92 -9.64 4.72
N GLU A 28 9.52 -8.71 4.00
CA GLU A 28 10.43 -7.73 4.59
C GLU A 28 9.70 -6.48 5.12
N CYS A 29 8.49 -6.16 4.64
CA CYS A 29 7.77 -4.94 5.07
C CYS A 29 6.23 -5.09 4.99
N VAL A 30 5.55 -5.38 6.11
CA VAL A 30 4.08 -5.26 6.20
C VAL A 30 3.74 -3.86 6.70
N ILE A 31 2.86 -3.14 5.98
CA ILE A 31 2.29 -1.86 6.46
C ILE A 31 0.86 -2.12 6.91
N ILE A 32 0.55 -1.79 8.17
CA ILE A 32 -0.78 -1.90 8.75
C ILE A 32 -1.33 -0.50 8.95
N LEU A 33 -2.51 -0.23 8.39
CA LEU A 33 -3.18 1.06 8.46
C LEU A 33 -4.54 0.87 9.12
N ASN A 34 -4.87 1.72 10.09
CA ASN A 34 -6.25 1.89 10.53
C ASN A 34 -7.05 2.71 9.51
N GLU A 35 -8.37 2.79 9.68
CA GLU A 35 -9.28 3.49 8.76
C GLU A 35 -8.85 4.95 8.45
N ALA A 36 -8.45 5.71 9.48
CA ALA A 36 -8.02 7.09 9.31
C ALA A 36 -6.74 7.21 8.47
N ALA A 37 -5.73 6.37 8.75
CA ALA A 37 -4.49 6.34 8.01
C ALA A 37 -4.68 5.82 6.58
N ALA A 38 -5.57 4.85 6.38
CA ALA A 38 -5.95 4.35 5.06
C ALA A 38 -6.62 5.43 4.21
N THR A 39 -7.51 6.23 4.81
CA THR A 39 -8.20 7.33 4.14
C THR A 39 -7.20 8.41 3.73
N ALA A 40 -6.29 8.80 4.62
CA ALA A 40 -5.23 9.76 4.31
C ALA A 40 -4.32 9.27 3.18
N LEU A 41 -3.98 7.98 3.16
CA LEU A 41 -3.20 7.39 2.07
C LEU A 41 -3.97 7.44 0.74
N PHE A 42 -5.27 7.13 0.76
CA PHE A 42 -6.12 7.20 -0.44
C PHE A 42 -6.17 8.62 -1.02
N ASP A 43 -6.39 9.62 -0.17
CA ASP A 43 -6.45 11.03 -0.59
C ASP A 43 -5.14 11.49 -1.24
N VAL A 44 -4.01 11.19 -0.59
CA VAL A 44 -2.67 11.52 -1.13
C VAL A 44 -2.42 10.83 -2.47
N LEU A 45 -2.81 9.56 -2.61
CA LEU A 45 -2.68 8.86 -3.89
C LEU A 45 -3.57 9.47 -4.98
N GLY A 46 -4.79 9.89 -4.64
CA GLY A 46 -5.67 10.61 -5.54
C GLY A 46 -5.07 11.93 -6.02
N GLU A 47 -4.52 12.74 -5.11
CA GLU A 47 -3.83 13.99 -5.45
C GLU A 47 -2.63 13.77 -6.38
N TRP A 48 -1.89 12.67 -6.19
CA TRP A 48 -0.70 12.38 -7.00
C TRP A 48 -1.02 11.85 -8.39
N LEU A 49 -2.12 11.10 -8.53
CA LEU A 49 -2.48 10.42 -9.78
C LEU A 49 -3.47 11.23 -10.64
N GLY A 50 -4.15 12.23 -10.06
CA GLY A 50 -5.08 13.12 -10.76
C GLY A 50 -6.46 12.52 -10.97
#